data_AF-A0A1Z2SF89-F1
#
_entry.id   AF-A0A1Z2SF89-F1
#
_cell.length_a   1.000
_cell.length_b   1.000
_cell.length_c   1.000
_cell.angle_alpha   90.00
_cell.angle_beta   90.00
_cell.angle_gamma   90.00
#
_symmetry.space_group_name_H-M   'P 1'
#
loop_
_entity.id
_entity.type
_entity.pdbx_description
1 polymer ?
#
loop_
_entity_poly.entity_id
_entity_poly.type
_entity_poly.pdbx_seq_one_letter_code
_entity_poly.pdbx_strand_id
1 'polypeptide(L)'
;MSSIRRYKGIAPELGRRVYVDSTAVLVGDIRIGDDSSIWPLVAARGDVNHIHIGKRSNIQDGSVLHVTHKNAANPNGFPLIIGDDVTVGHKAMLHGCTIQDRVLVGMGSIILDGVTVESEVVIGAGSLVPPNKTLQSGYLYMGNPAKQARPLTDEERAFLVKSAENYVQNKDDFLHQVEDIG
;
A
#
# COMPACT_ATOMS: atom_id res chain seq x y z
N MET A 1 10.74 21.56 1.61
CA MET A 1 11.13 20.67 0.48
C MET A 1 9.86 20.01 -0.05
N SER A 2 9.74 19.76 -1.36
CA SER A 2 8.55 19.12 -1.95
C SER A 2 8.33 17.69 -1.41
N SER A 3 7.07 17.26 -1.32
CA SER A 3 6.65 15.90 -0.94
C SER A 3 7.14 14.82 -1.90
N ILE A 4 7.37 15.17 -3.18
CA ILE A 4 7.79 14.25 -4.24
C ILE A 4 9.22 14.57 -4.67
N ARG A 5 10.13 13.60 -4.58
CA ARG A 5 11.57 13.82 -4.72
C ARG A 5 12.25 12.79 -5.62
N ARG A 6 13.30 13.24 -6.32
CA ARG A 6 14.14 12.39 -7.16
C ARG A 6 15.18 11.63 -6.35
N TYR A 7 15.48 10.40 -6.76
CA TYR A 7 16.67 9.66 -6.35
C TYR A 7 17.45 9.24 -7.60
N LYS A 8 18.73 9.64 -7.69
CA LYS A 8 19.60 9.35 -8.84
C LYS A 8 18.96 9.66 -10.22
N GLY A 9 18.21 10.76 -10.29
CA GLY A 9 17.52 11.22 -11.51
C GLY A 9 16.13 10.62 -11.74
N ILE A 10 15.74 9.57 -11.01
CA ILE A 10 14.43 8.91 -11.12
C ILE A 10 13.43 9.61 -10.20
N ALA A 11 12.24 9.95 -10.70
CA ALA A 11 11.17 10.60 -9.95
C ALA A 11 9.91 9.71 -9.93
N PRO A 12 9.04 9.86 -8.92
CA PRO A 12 7.73 9.21 -8.95
C PRO A 12 6.89 9.60 -10.17
N GLU A 13 6.19 8.62 -10.73
CA GLU A 13 5.25 8.76 -11.85
C GLU A 13 3.82 8.60 -11.32
N LEU A 14 2.99 9.63 -11.51
CA LEU A 14 1.60 9.64 -11.05
C LEU A 14 0.63 9.49 -12.23
N GLY A 15 -0.38 8.66 -12.04
CA GLY A 15 -1.54 8.56 -12.91
C GLY A 15 -2.48 9.76 -12.79
N ARG A 16 -3.69 9.62 -13.33
CA ARG A 16 -4.72 10.66 -13.32
C ARG A 16 -5.45 10.70 -11.98
N ARG A 17 -5.78 11.92 -11.52
CA ARG A 17 -6.55 12.17 -10.28
C ARG A 17 -5.95 11.47 -9.04
N VAL A 18 -4.64 11.32 -9.01
CA VAL A 18 -3.92 10.81 -7.83
C VAL A 18 -3.88 11.92 -6.79
N TYR A 19 -4.24 11.59 -5.55
CA TYR A 19 -4.05 12.46 -4.40
C TYR A 19 -2.73 12.12 -3.70
N VAL A 20 -1.88 13.11 -3.46
CA VAL A 20 -0.71 12.97 -2.60
C VAL A 20 -0.72 14.13 -1.61
N ASP A 21 -0.88 13.79 -0.33
CA ASP A 21 -0.86 14.78 0.74
C ASP A 21 0.47 15.56 0.78
N SER A 22 0.40 16.84 1.14
CA SER A 22 1.58 17.73 1.19
C SER A 22 2.60 17.31 2.25
N THR A 23 2.17 16.56 3.27
CA THR A 23 3.01 16.04 4.34
C THR A 23 3.59 14.65 4.05
N ALA A 24 3.12 13.98 2.98
CA ALA A 24 3.68 12.71 2.53
C ALA A 24 5.07 12.91 1.92
N VAL A 25 5.86 11.84 1.89
CA VAL A 25 7.22 11.85 1.39
C VAL A 25 7.44 10.67 0.43
N LEU A 26 7.54 10.96 -0.86
CA LEU A 26 7.71 9.99 -1.94
C LEU A 26 9.07 10.22 -2.61
N VAL A 27 9.90 9.18 -2.70
CA VAL A 27 11.28 9.29 -3.22
C VAL A 27 11.61 8.17 -4.19
N GLY A 28 12.08 8.53 -5.39
CA GLY A 28 12.68 7.59 -6.34
C GLY A 28 11.70 6.92 -7.30
N ASP A 29 11.95 5.64 -7.60
CA ASP A 29 11.21 4.82 -8.56
C ASP A 29 9.88 4.33 -7.94
N ILE A 30 8.85 5.16 -8.08
CA ILE A 30 7.50 4.90 -7.56
C ILE A 30 6.51 5.15 -8.69
N ARG A 31 5.65 4.19 -8.98
CA ARG A 31 4.54 4.35 -9.92
C ARG A 31 3.22 4.25 -9.18
N ILE A 32 2.31 5.20 -9.41
CA ILE A 32 1.00 5.27 -8.76
C ILE A 32 -0.09 5.33 -9.82
N GLY A 33 -1.00 4.36 -9.82
CA GLY A 33 -2.11 4.26 -10.76
C GLY A 33 -3.21 5.29 -10.55
N ASP A 34 -4.06 5.44 -11.56
CA ASP A 34 -5.20 6.36 -11.57
C ASP A 34 -6.08 6.22 -10.31
N ASP A 35 -6.55 7.35 -9.79
CA ASP A 35 -7.46 7.45 -8.64
C ASP A 35 -6.93 6.90 -7.30
N SER A 36 -5.65 6.57 -7.21
CA SER A 36 -5.02 6.19 -5.94
C SER A 36 -4.72 7.40 -5.05
N SER A 37 -4.60 7.17 -3.74
CA SER A 37 -4.39 8.22 -2.74
C SER A 37 -3.29 7.88 -1.75
N ILE A 38 -2.43 8.86 -1.49
CA ILE A 38 -1.36 8.81 -0.49
C ILE A 38 -1.66 9.86 0.59
N TRP A 39 -1.92 9.39 1.81
CA TRP A 39 -2.47 10.18 2.91
C TRP A 39 -1.36 10.82 3.78
N PRO A 40 -1.71 11.71 4.72
CA PRO A 40 -0.75 12.42 5.56
C PRO A 40 0.34 11.54 6.19
N LEU A 41 1.55 12.09 6.27
CA LEU A 41 2.69 11.48 6.95
C LEU A 41 3.12 10.09 6.41
N VAL A 42 2.67 9.70 5.20
CA VAL A 42 3.18 8.49 4.55
C VAL A 42 4.61 8.69 4.08
N ALA A 43 5.47 7.70 4.31
CA ALA A 43 6.83 7.66 3.78
C ALA A 43 6.98 6.50 2.79
N ALA A 44 7.22 6.80 1.51
CA ALA A 44 7.45 5.83 0.46
C ALA A 44 8.81 6.06 -0.21
N ARG A 45 9.66 5.03 -0.23
CA ARG A 45 11.04 5.14 -0.73
C ARG A 45 11.37 4.00 -1.69
N GLY A 46 11.32 4.30 -2.99
CA GLY A 46 11.73 3.43 -4.10
C GLY A 46 13.15 3.78 -4.57
N ASP A 47 14.13 3.74 -3.68
CA ASP A 47 15.52 4.14 -3.97
C ASP A 47 16.43 2.96 -4.35
N VAL A 48 16.30 1.83 -3.66
CA VAL A 48 17.12 0.62 -3.90
C VAL A 48 16.40 -0.45 -4.73
N ASN A 49 15.10 -0.27 -4.94
CA ASN A 49 14.23 -1.02 -5.84
C ASN A 49 13.00 -0.14 -6.15
N HIS A 50 12.00 -0.67 -6.84
CA HIS A 50 10.82 0.09 -7.25
C HIS A 50 9.58 -0.23 -6.42
N ILE A 51 8.69 0.76 -6.31
CA ILE A 51 7.35 0.62 -5.72
C ILE A 51 6.31 0.78 -6.84
N HIS A 52 5.37 -0.15 -6.95
CA HIS A 52 4.21 -0.03 -7.81
C HIS A 52 2.93 -0.04 -6.97
N ILE A 53 2.08 0.97 -7.17
CA ILE A 53 0.74 1.04 -6.58
C ILE A 53 -0.25 1.12 -7.73
N GLY A 54 -1.21 0.19 -7.75
CA GLY A 54 -2.26 0.10 -8.77
C GLY A 54 -3.26 1.26 -8.69
N LYS A 55 -4.43 1.05 -9.28
CA LYS A 55 -5.52 2.04 -9.39
C LYS A 55 -6.45 1.96 -8.19
N ARG A 56 -7.02 3.10 -7.80
CA ARG A 56 -8.03 3.21 -6.72
C ARG A 56 -7.55 2.64 -5.37
N SER A 57 -6.22 2.53 -5.19
CA SER A 57 -5.62 2.01 -3.97
C SER A 57 -5.27 3.17 -3.04
N ASN A 58 -5.50 2.98 -1.74
CA ASN A 58 -5.28 4.01 -0.74
C ASN A 58 -4.19 3.58 0.24
N ILE A 59 -3.20 4.45 0.43
CA ILE A 59 -2.10 4.29 1.37
C ILE A 59 -2.33 5.27 2.51
N GLN A 60 -2.90 4.78 3.60
CA GLN A 60 -3.40 5.63 4.68
C GLN A 60 -2.30 6.16 5.60
N ASP A 61 -2.70 7.09 6.45
CA ASP A 61 -1.86 7.97 7.25
C ASP A 61 -0.74 7.25 8.00
N GLY A 62 0.46 7.83 7.96
CA GLY A 62 1.62 7.33 8.71
C GLY A 62 2.14 5.96 8.26
N SER A 63 1.64 5.41 7.15
CA SER A 63 2.17 4.16 6.60
C SER A 63 3.59 4.35 6.06
N VAL A 64 4.40 3.30 6.12
CA VAL A 64 5.77 3.30 5.61
C VAL A 64 5.90 2.22 4.55
N LEU A 65 6.43 2.59 3.39
CA LEU A 65 6.58 1.75 2.21
C LEU A 65 8.04 1.72 1.79
N HIS A 66 8.64 0.53 1.79
CA HIS A 66 10.04 0.34 1.44
C HIS A 66 10.29 -1.00 0.75
N VAL A 67 11.51 -1.19 0.27
CA VAL A 67 11.90 -2.27 -0.63
C VAL A 67 13.25 -2.84 -0.23
N THR A 68 13.55 -4.03 -0.72
CA THR A 68 14.86 -4.67 -0.53
C THR A 68 15.71 -4.54 -1.79
N HIS A 69 16.95 -4.12 -1.60
CA HIS A 69 17.96 -3.93 -2.64
C HIS A 69 18.33 -5.25 -3.35
N LYS A 70 18.78 -5.14 -4.59
CA LYS A 70 19.33 -6.25 -5.39
C LYS A 70 20.74 -6.60 -4.90
N ASN A 71 21.06 -7.88 -4.73
CA ASN A 71 22.40 -8.34 -4.38
C ASN A 71 22.70 -9.74 -4.97
N ALA A 72 23.89 -10.27 -4.75
CA ALA A 72 24.30 -11.56 -5.32
C ALA A 72 23.42 -12.75 -4.88
N ALA A 73 22.91 -12.73 -3.64
CA ALA A 73 22.05 -13.78 -3.10
C ALA A 73 20.58 -13.63 -3.54
N ASN A 74 20.13 -12.40 -3.79
CA ASN A 74 18.83 -12.07 -4.36
C ASN A 74 18.99 -11.03 -5.48
N PRO A 75 19.23 -11.47 -6.74
CA PRO A 75 19.49 -10.57 -7.86
C PRO A 75 18.34 -9.60 -8.18
N ASN A 76 17.11 -9.95 -7.77
CA ASN A 76 15.93 -9.12 -8.00
C ASN A 76 15.60 -8.23 -6.80
N GLY A 77 16.24 -8.46 -5.65
CA GLY A 77 15.82 -7.88 -4.39
C GLY A 77 14.36 -8.22 -4.11
N PHE A 78 13.66 -7.33 -3.41
CA PHE A 78 12.21 -7.40 -3.30
C PHE A 78 11.60 -6.03 -3.57
N PRO A 79 10.96 -5.82 -4.74
CA PRO A 79 10.16 -4.61 -4.96
C PRO A 79 8.89 -4.68 -4.11
N LEU A 80 8.21 -3.54 -3.97
CA LEU A 80 6.91 -3.47 -3.32
C LEU A 80 5.85 -3.29 -4.41
N ILE A 81 4.96 -4.25 -4.54
CA ILE A 81 3.90 -4.25 -5.56
C ILE A 81 2.55 -4.27 -4.84
N ILE A 82 1.69 -3.31 -5.15
CA ILE A 82 0.35 -3.16 -4.60
C ILE A 82 -0.62 -3.06 -5.79
N GLY A 83 -1.61 -3.93 -5.84
CA GLY A 83 -2.59 -4.04 -6.92
C GLY A 83 -3.65 -2.94 -6.91
N ASP A 84 -4.76 -3.22 -7.60
CA ASP A 84 -5.92 -2.36 -7.71
C ASP A 84 -6.89 -2.56 -6.54
N ASP A 85 -7.61 -1.50 -6.15
CA ASP A 85 -8.62 -1.54 -5.09
C ASP A 85 -8.07 -2.05 -3.73
N VAL A 86 -6.82 -1.72 -3.41
CA VAL A 86 -6.18 -2.10 -2.15
C VAL A 86 -6.34 -0.99 -1.11
N THR A 87 -6.78 -1.37 0.08
CA THR A 87 -6.80 -0.51 1.27
C THR A 87 -5.63 -0.86 2.17
N VAL A 88 -4.62 0.02 2.22
CA VAL A 88 -3.49 -0.07 3.16
C VAL A 88 -3.79 0.80 4.36
N GLY A 89 -4.19 0.16 5.46
CA GLY A 89 -4.64 0.81 6.68
C GLY A 89 -3.58 1.69 7.36
N HIS A 90 -4.04 2.68 8.14
CA HIS A 90 -3.17 3.64 8.83
C HIS A 90 -1.98 2.97 9.54
N LYS A 91 -0.80 3.56 9.44
CA LYS A 91 0.44 3.11 10.10
C LYS A 91 0.85 1.67 9.74
N ALA A 92 0.44 1.16 8.57
CA ALA A 92 0.96 -0.11 8.08
C ALA A 92 2.42 0.05 7.63
N MET A 93 3.21 -1.02 7.81
CA MET A 93 4.59 -1.12 7.34
C MET A 93 4.66 -2.19 6.25
N LEU A 94 4.85 -1.77 5.00
CA LEU A 94 5.00 -2.66 3.86
C LEU A 94 6.46 -2.67 3.39
N HIS A 95 7.07 -3.85 3.38
CA HIS A 95 8.47 -4.01 3.00
C HIS A 95 8.63 -5.14 1.99
N GLY A 96 8.95 -4.82 0.73
CA GLY A 96 9.30 -5.81 -0.30
C GLY A 96 8.26 -6.92 -0.51
N CYS A 97 6.97 -6.62 -0.33
CA CYS A 97 5.89 -7.58 -0.49
C CYS A 97 5.09 -7.33 -1.78
N THR A 98 4.33 -8.34 -2.20
CA THR A 98 3.34 -8.24 -3.26
C THR A 98 1.95 -8.36 -2.65
N ILE A 99 1.11 -7.36 -2.88
CA ILE A 99 -0.30 -7.34 -2.48
C ILE A 99 -1.10 -7.26 -3.78
N GLN A 100 -1.91 -8.27 -4.05
CA GLN A 100 -2.80 -8.31 -5.22
C GLN A 100 -4.06 -7.46 -4.98
N ASP A 101 -5.01 -7.53 -5.93
CA ASP A 101 -6.17 -6.65 -5.96
C ASP A 101 -7.17 -6.93 -4.82
N ARG A 102 -7.94 -5.92 -4.42
CA ARG A 102 -9.04 -6.05 -3.44
C ARG A 102 -8.54 -6.65 -2.12
N VAL A 103 -7.50 -6.08 -1.55
CA VAL A 103 -6.95 -6.49 -0.25
C VAL A 103 -7.15 -5.37 0.76
N LEU A 104 -7.51 -5.73 1.99
CA LEU A 104 -7.50 -4.83 3.13
C LEU A 104 -6.37 -5.21 4.07
N VAL A 105 -5.34 -4.37 4.15
CA VAL A 105 -4.29 -4.44 5.16
C VAL A 105 -4.76 -3.64 6.37
N GLY A 106 -5.06 -4.29 7.47
CA GLY A 106 -5.51 -3.63 8.69
C GLY A 106 -4.44 -2.69 9.24
N MET A 107 -4.89 -1.59 9.85
CA MET A 107 -4.02 -0.57 10.44
C MET A 107 -2.94 -1.17 11.35
N GLY A 108 -1.74 -0.59 11.34
CA GLY A 108 -0.61 -1.03 12.17
C GLY A 108 -0.02 -2.39 11.79
N SER A 109 -0.47 -3.02 10.71
CA SER A 109 0.09 -4.31 10.29
C SER A 109 1.46 -4.16 9.65
N ILE A 110 2.30 -5.19 9.78
CA ILE A 110 3.65 -5.27 9.23
C ILE A 110 3.69 -6.44 8.24
N ILE A 111 4.04 -6.17 6.98
CA ILE A 111 4.17 -7.19 5.93
C ILE A 111 5.58 -7.15 5.37
N LEU A 112 6.29 -8.27 5.50
CA LEU A 112 7.72 -8.37 5.23
C LEU A 112 8.05 -8.94 3.84
N ASP A 113 9.36 -8.97 3.56
CA ASP A 113 9.89 -9.27 2.23
C ASP A 113 9.45 -10.62 1.68
N GLY A 114 9.17 -10.66 0.37
CA GLY A 114 8.79 -11.88 -0.34
C GLY A 114 7.39 -12.39 0.01
N VAL A 115 6.64 -11.70 0.87
CA VAL A 115 5.23 -12.04 1.11
C VAL A 115 4.42 -11.78 -0.15
N THR A 116 3.55 -12.73 -0.49
CA THR A 116 2.49 -12.55 -1.48
C THR A 116 1.14 -12.63 -0.78
N VAL A 117 0.37 -11.55 -0.86
CA VAL A 117 -1.03 -11.52 -0.44
C VAL A 117 -1.88 -11.65 -1.69
N GLU A 118 -2.58 -12.76 -1.84
CA GLU A 118 -3.49 -12.97 -2.95
C GLU A 118 -4.70 -12.03 -2.88
N SER A 119 -5.45 -11.92 -3.99
CA SER A 119 -6.63 -11.07 -4.04
C SER A 119 -7.69 -11.47 -3.03
N GLU A 120 -8.51 -10.51 -2.60
CA GLU A 120 -9.65 -10.75 -1.71
C GLU A 120 -9.24 -11.31 -0.34
N VAL A 121 -8.24 -10.68 0.28
CA VAL A 121 -7.73 -11.01 1.61
C VAL A 121 -7.97 -9.85 2.58
N VAL A 122 -8.31 -10.18 3.83
CA VAL A 122 -8.28 -9.24 4.95
C VAL A 122 -7.15 -9.62 5.89
N ILE A 123 -6.31 -8.66 6.23
CA ILE A 123 -5.31 -8.77 7.29
C ILE A 123 -5.81 -7.94 8.47
N GLY A 124 -6.04 -8.55 9.63
CA GLY A 124 -6.50 -7.84 10.82
C GLY A 124 -5.47 -6.85 11.34
N ALA A 125 -5.93 -5.79 12.01
CA ALA A 125 -5.07 -4.76 12.56
C ALA A 125 -3.95 -5.31 13.46
N GLY A 126 -2.77 -4.67 13.42
CA GLY A 126 -1.61 -5.03 14.22
C GLY A 126 -0.98 -6.39 13.91
N SER A 127 -1.33 -7.00 12.77
CA SER A 127 -0.79 -8.31 12.39
C SER A 127 0.64 -8.19 11.86
N LEU A 128 1.44 -9.25 12.02
CA LEU A 128 2.77 -9.35 11.43
C LEU A 128 2.82 -10.55 10.49
N VAL A 129 3.05 -10.32 9.20
CA VAL A 129 3.23 -11.39 8.21
C VAL A 129 4.72 -11.62 8.00
N PRO A 130 5.28 -12.77 8.43
CA PRO A 130 6.69 -13.08 8.27
C PRO A 130 7.12 -13.17 6.79
N PRO A 131 8.43 -13.06 6.48
CA PRO A 131 8.93 -13.11 5.11
C PRO A 131 8.53 -14.39 4.36
N ASN A 132 8.43 -14.29 3.04
CA ASN A 132 8.20 -15.41 2.10
C ASN A 132 6.91 -16.22 2.36
N LYS A 133 5.90 -15.61 2.99
CA LYS A 133 4.58 -16.23 3.16
C LYS A 133 3.67 -15.92 1.98
N THR A 134 2.83 -16.88 1.62
CA THR A 134 1.68 -16.65 0.75
C THR A 134 0.42 -16.68 1.58
N LEU A 135 -0.38 -15.61 1.52
CA LEU A 135 -1.71 -15.54 2.12
C LEU A 135 -2.74 -15.83 1.03
N GLN A 136 -3.54 -16.88 1.25
CA GLN A 136 -4.49 -17.40 0.29
C GLN A 136 -5.73 -16.50 0.17
N SER A 137 -6.22 -16.37 -1.06
CA SER A 137 -7.41 -15.60 -1.40
C SER A 137 -8.64 -16.04 -0.60
N GLY A 138 -9.48 -15.08 -0.21
CA GLY A 138 -10.78 -15.33 0.41
C GLY A 138 -10.72 -15.60 1.91
N TYR A 139 -9.61 -15.28 2.59
CA TYR A 139 -9.44 -15.50 4.03
C TYR A 139 -9.12 -14.23 4.82
N LEU A 140 -9.51 -14.28 6.09
CA LEU A 140 -9.03 -13.39 7.14
C LEU A 140 -7.74 -13.96 7.75
N TYR A 141 -6.70 -13.15 7.82
CA TYR A 141 -5.45 -13.44 8.53
C TYR A 141 -5.27 -12.47 9.70
N MET A 142 -4.92 -12.98 10.87
CA MET A 142 -4.68 -12.13 12.05
C MET A 142 -3.56 -12.66 12.94
N GLY A 143 -2.93 -11.75 13.68
CA GLY A 143 -1.98 -12.06 14.76
C GLY A 143 -0.52 -11.73 14.44
N ASN A 144 0.36 -11.99 15.41
CA ASN A 144 1.80 -11.79 15.29
C ASN A 144 2.52 -13.05 15.83
N PRO A 145 2.96 -13.97 14.96
CA PRO A 145 2.82 -13.95 13.50
C PRO A 145 1.37 -14.22 13.04
N ALA A 146 0.99 -13.65 11.90
CA ALA A 146 -0.33 -13.77 11.31
C ALA A 146 -0.62 -15.23 10.92
N LYS A 147 -1.83 -15.69 11.24
CA LYS A 147 -2.34 -17.02 10.86
C LYS A 147 -3.69 -16.86 10.17
N GLN A 148 -3.99 -17.81 9.29
CA GLN A 148 -5.30 -17.92 8.67
C GLN A 148 -6.33 -18.22 9.77
N ALA A 149 -7.32 -17.33 9.91
CA ALA A 149 -8.34 -17.45 10.94
C ALA A 149 -9.57 -18.19 10.39
N ARG A 150 -10.18 -17.67 9.33
CA ARG A 150 -11.40 -18.20 8.71
C ARG A 150 -11.61 -17.62 7.30
N PRO A 151 -12.47 -18.24 6.47
CA PRO A 151 -12.93 -17.59 5.25
C PRO A 151 -13.57 -16.23 5.53
N LEU A 152 -13.49 -15.32 4.56
CA LEU A 152 -14.25 -14.08 4.57
C LEU A 152 -15.75 -14.37 4.44
N THR A 153 -16.58 -13.58 5.10
CA THR A 153 -18.01 -13.55 4.81
C THR A 153 -18.27 -12.80 3.50
N ASP A 154 -19.48 -12.93 2.96
CA ASP A 154 -19.87 -12.21 1.74
C ASP A 154 -19.86 -10.68 1.97
N GLU A 155 -20.22 -10.24 3.16
CA GLU A 155 -20.17 -8.82 3.56
C GLU A 155 -18.72 -8.31 3.62
N GLU A 156 -17.80 -9.09 4.21
CA GLU A 156 -16.38 -8.72 4.26
C GLU A 156 -15.77 -8.65 2.86
N ARG A 157 -16.12 -9.60 1.98
CA ARG A 157 -15.68 -9.61 0.58
C ARG A 157 -16.20 -8.39 -0.19
N ALA A 158 -17.49 -8.08 -0.06
CA ALA A 158 -18.10 -6.91 -0.68
C ALA A 158 -17.49 -5.60 -0.14
N PHE A 159 -17.12 -5.58 1.16
CA PHE A 159 -16.53 -4.42 1.80
C PHE A 159 -15.15 -4.05 1.24
N LEU A 160 -14.39 -5.00 0.66
CA LEU A 160 -13.06 -4.72 0.09
C LEU A 160 -13.13 -3.66 -1.02
N VAL A 161 -14.02 -3.87 -2.00
CA VAL A 161 -14.24 -2.92 -3.10
C VAL A 161 -14.86 -1.65 -2.57
N LYS A 162 -15.86 -1.77 -1.68
CA LYS A 162 -16.53 -0.60 -1.09
C LYS A 162 -15.56 0.30 -0.32
N SER A 163 -14.59 -0.30 0.38
CA SER A 163 -13.55 0.43 1.10
C SER A 163 -12.68 1.26 0.14
N ALA A 164 -12.24 0.67 -0.97
CA ALA A 164 -11.49 1.38 -2.00
C ALA A 164 -12.32 2.53 -2.63
N GLU A 165 -13.57 2.26 -3.02
CA GLU A 165 -14.49 3.27 -3.57
C GLU A 165 -14.71 4.45 -2.63
N ASN A 166 -14.92 4.19 -1.33
CA ASN A 166 -15.08 5.25 -0.34
C ASN A 166 -13.83 6.14 -0.27
N TYR A 167 -12.63 5.55 -0.41
CA TYR A 167 -11.39 6.33 -0.43
C TYR A 167 -11.13 7.06 -1.74
N VAL A 168 -11.66 6.57 -2.87
CA VAL A 168 -11.70 7.33 -4.14
C VAL A 168 -12.58 8.56 -3.99
N GLN A 169 -13.76 8.42 -3.38
CA GLN A 169 -14.64 9.57 -3.11
C GLN A 169 -13.98 10.56 -2.15
N ASN A 170 -13.42 10.06 -1.04
CA ASN A 170 -12.77 10.90 -0.05
C ASN A 170 -11.58 11.68 -0.64
N LYS A 171 -10.72 11.03 -1.45
CA LYS A 171 -9.61 11.76 -2.09
C LYS A 171 -10.10 12.78 -3.12
N ASP A 172 -11.24 12.54 -3.78
CA ASP A 172 -11.84 13.52 -4.68
C ASP A 172 -12.36 14.73 -3.89
N ASP A 173 -12.93 14.53 -2.70
CA ASP A 173 -13.28 15.64 -1.81
C ASP A 173 -12.03 16.42 -1.40
N PHE A 174 -10.93 15.74 -1.02
CA PHE A 174 -9.68 16.41 -0.69
C PHE A 174 -9.07 17.19 -1.86
N LEU A 175 -9.17 16.69 -3.09
CA LEU A 175 -8.68 17.39 -4.28
C LEU A 175 -9.46 18.66 -4.62
N HIS A 176 -10.74 18.75 -4.22
CA HIS A 176 -11.63 19.83 -4.65
C HIS A 176 -12.16 20.73 -3.54
N GLN A 177 -12.15 20.27 -2.29
CA GLN A 177 -12.81 20.93 -1.15
C GLN A 177 -11.86 21.28 0.00
N VAL A 178 -10.64 20.72 0.03
CA VAL A 178 -9.66 21.04 1.06
C VAL A 178 -8.77 22.19 0.57
N GLU A 179 -8.76 23.27 1.32
CA GLU A 179 -7.99 24.49 1.03
C GLU A 179 -7.01 24.79 2.17
N ASP A 180 -5.80 25.23 1.82
CA ASP A 180 -4.82 25.70 2.79
C ASP A 180 -5.29 27.04 3.40
N ILE A 181 -5.36 27.11 4.73
CA ILE A 181 -5.81 28.32 5.46
C ILE A 181 -4.64 29.31 5.72
N GLY A 182 -3.41 28.94 5.36
CA GLY A 182 -2.20 29.75 5.52
C GLY A 182 -1.32 29.37 6.71
#